data_AF-A0A2I1MAZ0-F1
#
_entry.id   AF-A0A2I1MAZ0-F1
#
_cell.length_a   1.000
_cell.length_b   1.000
_cell.length_c   1.000
_cell.angle_alpha   90.00
_cell.angle_beta   90.00
_cell.angle_gamma   90.00
#
_symmetry.space_group_name_H-M   'P 1'
#
loop_
_entity.id
_entity.type
_entity.pdbx_description
1 polymer ?
#
loop_
_entity_poly.entity_id
_entity_poly.type
_entity_poly.pdbx_seq_one_letter_code
_entity_poly.pdbx_strand_id
1 'polypeptide(L)'
;MLNVDVDQFTLMLIPKCKFEFDEWREEVAPNIISDFIKRTKLREVLGEINESDQSLPVGYNIGFNVNNSLFYFNIAYNDHMPKMYVIVYFSGFAWTTYVKNFETLYGETMNIRRFFKLLDVDFYDYRLSRIDNCIDFINEGISISQLKKSIENGRTEVRYGRYK
;
A
#
# COMPACT_ATOMS: atom_id res chain seq x y z
N MET A 1 -0.37 0.40 26.74
CA MET A 1 -1.24 0.88 25.67
C MET A 1 -1.04 0.03 24.42
N LEU A 2 -2.14 -0.47 23.84
CA LEU A 2 -2.13 -1.11 22.52
C LEU A 2 -2.45 -0.07 21.45
N ASN A 3 -1.64 -0.01 20.40
CA ASN A 3 -1.93 0.80 19.22
C ASN A 3 -2.08 -0.11 18.01
N VAL A 4 -3.14 0.05 17.22
CA VAL A 4 -3.42 -0.78 16.04
C VAL A 4 -3.26 0.06 14.80
N ASP A 5 -2.49 -0.42 13.82
CA ASP A 5 -2.25 0.29 12.56
C ASP A 5 -2.04 -0.68 11.39
N VAL A 6 -1.75 -0.13 10.21
CA VAL A 6 -1.39 -0.85 8.98
C VAL A 6 0.09 -0.64 8.70
N ASP A 7 0.85 -1.73 8.67
CA ASP A 7 2.30 -1.73 8.42
C ASP A 7 2.63 -2.01 6.94
N GLN A 8 1.66 -2.46 6.16
CA GLN A 8 1.79 -2.53 4.72
C GLN A 8 0.43 -2.71 4.06
N PHE A 9 0.25 -2.17 2.86
CA PHE A 9 -0.80 -2.65 1.98
C PHE A 9 -0.42 -2.54 0.51
N THR A 10 -1.06 -3.36 -0.31
CA THR A 10 -0.85 -3.40 -1.76
C THR A 10 -2.19 -3.49 -2.47
N LEU A 11 -2.42 -2.55 -3.38
CA LEU A 11 -3.62 -2.48 -4.21
C LEU A 11 -3.29 -2.88 -5.65
N MET A 12 -4.27 -3.46 -6.33
CA MET A 12 -4.30 -3.53 -7.78
C MET A 12 -5.47 -2.68 -8.27
N LEU A 13 -5.23 -1.77 -9.21
CA LEU A 13 -6.25 -0.93 -9.82
C LEU A 13 -6.62 -1.52 -11.18
N ILE A 14 -7.86 -1.97 -11.30
CA ILE A 14 -8.36 -2.81 -12.39
C ILE A 14 -9.33 -1.97 -13.23
N PRO A 15 -9.01 -1.64 -14.49
CA PRO A 15 -9.93 -0.91 -15.37
C PRO A 15 -11.29 -1.63 -15.49
N LYS A 16 -12.38 -0.85 -15.45
CA LYS A 16 -13.74 -1.36 -15.70
C LYS A 16 -14.07 -1.43 -17.19
N CYS A 17 -13.38 -0.64 -18.00
CA CYS A 17 -13.54 -0.65 -19.45
C CYS A 17 -12.82 -1.85 -20.08
N LYS A 18 -13.26 -2.23 -21.28
CA LYS A 18 -12.45 -3.01 -22.20
C LYS A 18 -11.46 -2.09 -22.89
N PHE A 19 -10.29 -2.62 -23.20
CA PHE A 19 -9.23 -1.90 -23.87
C PHE A 19 -8.39 -2.89 -24.67
N GLU A 20 -7.77 -2.38 -25.72
CA GLU A 20 -6.80 -3.11 -26.54
C GLU A 20 -5.38 -2.99 -25.98
N PHE A 21 -4.47 -3.80 -26.51
CA PHE A 21 -3.10 -3.87 -26.01
C PHE A 21 -2.36 -2.52 -26.07
N ASP A 22 -2.50 -1.75 -27.15
CA ASP A 22 -1.82 -0.46 -27.29
C ASP A 22 -2.46 0.62 -26.40
N GLU A 23 -3.79 0.61 -26.25
CA GLU A 23 -4.54 1.52 -25.37
C GLU A 23 -4.11 1.38 -23.90
N TRP A 24 -3.69 0.17 -23.49
CA TRP A 24 -3.24 -0.08 -22.12
C TRP A 24 -2.09 0.84 -21.71
N ARG A 25 -1.01 0.85 -22.49
CA ARG A 25 0.23 1.57 -22.14
C ARG A 25 0.13 3.07 -22.46
N GLU A 26 -0.66 3.44 -23.47
CA GLU A 26 -0.73 4.82 -23.96
C GLU A 26 -1.80 5.64 -23.21
N GLU A 27 -2.89 4.99 -22.76
CA GLU A 27 -4.04 5.71 -22.20
C GLU A 27 -4.51 5.13 -20.86
N VAL A 28 -4.84 3.84 -20.80
CA VAL A 28 -5.57 3.27 -19.66
C VAL A 28 -4.75 3.28 -18.38
N ALA A 29 -3.53 2.73 -18.38
CA ALA A 29 -2.68 2.72 -17.20
C ALA A 29 -2.27 4.15 -16.76
N PRO A 30 -1.80 5.05 -17.67
CA PRO A 30 -1.52 6.44 -17.31
C PRO A 30 -2.73 7.17 -16.71
N ASN A 31 -3.94 6.98 -17.27
CA ASN A 31 -5.16 7.62 -16.77
C ASN A 31 -5.55 7.10 -15.38
N ILE A 32 -5.43 5.79 -15.13
CA ILE A 32 -5.68 5.20 -13.81
C ILE A 32 -4.70 5.79 -12.78
N ILE A 33 -3.42 5.85 -13.12
CA ILE A 33 -2.38 6.39 -12.24
C ILE A 33 -2.63 7.88 -11.94
N SER A 34 -2.97 8.65 -12.98
CA SER A 34 -3.28 10.09 -12.85
C SER A 34 -4.49 10.33 -11.94
N ASP A 35 -5.59 9.60 -12.15
CA ASP A 35 -6.78 9.71 -11.30
C ASP A 35 -6.48 9.27 -9.85
N PHE A 36 -5.75 8.16 -9.67
CA PHE A 36 -5.33 7.67 -8.36
C PHE A 36 -4.52 8.73 -7.60
N ILE A 37 -3.48 9.30 -8.23
CA ILE A 37 -2.62 10.34 -7.63
C ILE A 37 -3.44 11.57 -7.26
N LYS A 38 -4.34 12.00 -8.14
CA LYS A 38 -5.20 13.17 -7.92
C LYS A 38 -6.14 12.97 -6.73
N ARG A 39 -6.83 11.82 -6.66
CA ARG A 39 -7.83 11.55 -5.61
C ARG A 39 -7.22 11.34 -4.25
N THR A 40 -6.08 10.64 -4.21
CA THR A 40 -5.31 10.42 -2.98
C THR A 40 -4.48 11.65 -2.59
N LYS A 41 -4.41 12.68 -3.44
CA LYS A 41 -3.61 13.89 -3.25
C LYS A 41 -2.13 13.59 -2.97
N LEU A 42 -1.61 12.50 -3.54
CA LEU A 42 -0.29 11.99 -3.17
C LEU A 42 0.83 13.01 -3.39
N ARG A 43 0.75 13.84 -4.43
CA ARG A 43 1.75 14.88 -4.69
C ARG A 43 1.80 15.93 -3.58
N GLU A 44 0.64 16.32 -3.07
CA GLU A 44 0.53 17.29 -1.99
C GLU A 44 0.97 16.68 -0.64
N VAL A 45 0.66 15.40 -0.42
CA VAL A 45 0.82 14.72 0.87
C VAL A 45 2.22 14.11 1.06
N LEU A 46 2.76 13.47 0.03
CA LEU A 46 4.06 12.79 0.09
C LEU A 46 5.15 13.51 -0.70
N GLY A 47 4.80 14.40 -1.63
CA GLY A 47 5.73 15.13 -2.49
C GLY A 47 5.71 14.66 -3.94
N GLU A 48 6.62 15.23 -4.74
CA GLU A 48 6.64 14.98 -6.19
C GLU A 48 6.85 13.50 -6.54
N ILE A 49 6.03 13.02 -7.47
CA ILE A 49 6.06 11.66 -8.01
C ILE A 49 6.78 11.69 -9.35
N ASN A 50 7.83 10.89 -9.49
CA ASN A 50 8.65 10.79 -10.68
C ASN A 50 8.79 9.34 -11.13
N GLU A 51 9.34 9.12 -12.32
CA GLU A 51 9.72 7.77 -12.74
C GLU A 51 10.66 7.14 -11.71
N SER A 52 10.40 5.88 -11.39
CA SER A 52 11.10 5.21 -10.32
C SER A 52 12.54 4.90 -10.72
N ASP A 53 13.47 5.33 -9.88
CA ASP A 53 14.88 4.97 -9.88
C ASP A 53 15.17 3.70 -9.06
N GLN A 54 14.13 3.09 -8.47
CA GLN A 54 14.22 1.92 -7.59
C GLN A 54 13.72 0.66 -8.29
N SER A 55 14.11 -0.50 -7.75
CA SER A 55 13.59 -1.79 -8.19
C SER A 55 12.06 -1.85 -8.07
N LEU A 56 11.41 -2.16 -9.18
CA LEU A 56 9.97 -2.35 -9.25
C LEU A 56 9.56 -3.72 -8.70
N PRO A 57 8.29 -3.90 -8.29
CA PRO A 57 7.74 -5.21 -8.00
C PRO A 57 7.98 -6.18 -9.17
N VAL A 58 8.21 -7.46 -8.86
CA VAL A 58 8.57 -8.47 -9.87
C VAL A 58 7.52 -8.53 -10.97
N GLY A 59 7.98 -8.42 -12.22
CA GLY A 59 7.14 -8.44 -13.41
C GLY A 59 6.55 -7.09 -13.80
N TYR A 60 6.86 -6.00 -13.10
CA TYR A 60 6.52 -4.64 -13.49
C TYR A 60 7.76 -3.95 -14.11
N ASN A 61 7.56 -3.07 -15.09
CA ASN A 61 8.67 -2.43 -15.81
C ASN A 61 8.53 -0.92 -16.01
N ILE A 62 7.33 -0.36 -15.84
CA ILE A 62 7.11 1.07 -15.71
C ILE A 62 6.65 1.34 -14.29
N GLY A 63 7.30 2.27 -13.59
CA GLY A 63 6.89 2.61 -12.25
C GLY A 63 7.29 4.00 -11.82
N PHE A 64 6.67 4.43 -10.74
CA PHE A 64 6.74 5.77 -10.20
C PHE A 64 6.89 5.72 -8.69
N ASN A 65 7.72 6.58 -8.14
CA ASN A 65 7.92 6.72 -6.70
C ASN A 65 7.98 8.20 -6.30
N VAL A 66 7.99 8.44 -4.99
CA VAL A 66 8.24 9.78 -4.44
C VAL A 66 9.76 9.99 -4.38
N ASN A 67 10.22 11.17 -4.81
CA ASN A 67 11.65 11.51 -4.77
C ASN A 67 12.22 11.39 -3.35
N ASN A 68 13.50 10.95 -3.26
CA ASN A 68 14.25 10.91 -2.00
C ASN A 68 13.68 9.93 -0.94
N SER A 69 13.07 8.83 -1.38
CA SER A 69 12.24 8.02 -0.50
C SER A 69 13.03 7.01 0.35
N LEU A 70 13.32 7.42 1.58
CA LEU A 70 13.37 6.50 2.73
C LEU A 70 11.99 5.83 2.97
N PHE A 71 10.93 6.33 2.31
CA PHE A 71 9.54 5.90 2.35
C PHE A 71 9.23 4.95 1.19
N TYR A 72 9.28 3.63 1.41
CA TYR A 72 9.01 2.69 0.33
C TYR A 72 7.53 2.79 -0.12
N PHE A 73 7.28 3.51 -1.21
CA PHE A 73 6.01 3.71 -1.90
C PHE A 73 6.25 3.56 -3.40
N ASN A 74 5.38 2.84 -4.09
CA ASN A 74 5.54 2.59 -5.52
C ASN A 74 4.19 2.47 -6.23
N ILE A 75 4.05 3.07 -7.41
CA ILE A 75 2.97 2.80 -8.36
C ILE A 75 3.63 2.22 -9.61
N ALA A 76 3.20 1.06 -10.08
CA ALA A 76 3.80 0.46 -11.28
C ALA A 76 2.77 -0.24 -12.16
N TYR A 77 3.12 -0.42 -13.43
CA TYR A 77 2.41 -1.30 -14.36
C TYR A 77 3.41 -2.01 -15.28
N ASN A 78 2.94 -3.03 -15.99
CA ASN A 78 3.70 -3.65 -17.06
C ASN A 78 3.06 -3.25 -18.40
N ASP A 79 3.80 -2.54 -19.25
CA ASP A 79 3.33 -2.07 -20.56
C ASP A 79 3.06 -3.23 -21.57
N HIS A 80 3.71 -4.38 -21.40
CA HIS A 80 3.53 -5.58 -22.25
C HIS A 80 2.61 -6.65 -21.63
N MET A 81 2.19 -6.50 -20.37
CA MET A 81 1.33 -7.47 -19.68
C MET A 81 0.12 -6.78 -19.03
N PRO A 82 -0.91 -6.37 -19.81
CA PRO A 82 -2.01 -5.57 -19.29
C PRO A 82 -2.84 -6.23 -18.18
N LYS A 83 -2.84 -7.57 -18.14
CA LYS A 83 -3.52 -8.35 -17.09
C LYS A 83 -2.83 -8.29 -15.72
N MET A 84 -1.64 -7.71 -15.63
CA MET A 84 -0.98 -7.41 -14.34
C MET A 84 -1.53 -6.14 -13.68
N TYR A 85 -2.28 -5.34 -14.45
CA TYR A 85 -2.93 -4.10 -13.99
C TYR A 85 -1.94 -3.09 -13.38
N VAL A 86 -2.45 -1.99 -12.83
CA VAL A 86 -1.62 -1.05 -12.07
C VAL A 86 -1.52 -1.55 -10.63
N ILE A 87 -0.30 -1.72 -10.12
CA ILE A 87 -0.04 -2.03 -8.71
C ILE A 87 0.29 -0.75 -7.95
N VAL A 88 -0.21 -0.63 -6.73
CA VAL A 88 0.17 0.41 -5.78
C VAL A 88 0.62 -0.24 -4.49
N TYR A 89 1.82 0.10 -4.06
CA TYR A 89 2.43 -0.42 -2.85
C TYR A 89 2.66 0.72 -1.84
N PHE A 90 2.24 0.50 -0.59
CA PHE A 90 2.59 1.33 0.56
C PHE A 90 3.27 0.47 1.61
N SER A 91 4.48 0.87 2.01
CA SER A 91 5.07 0.42 3.28
C SER A 91 4.40 1.11 4.46
N GLY A 92 4.59 0.58 5.66
CA GLY A 92 4.09 1.16 6.91
C GLY A 92 4.60 2.57 7.09
N PHE A 93 5.89 2.80 6.84
CA PHE A 93 6.48 4.14 6.92
C PHE A 93 5.86 5.13 5.92
N ALA A 94 5.61 4.71 4.67
CA ALA A 94 4.91 5.54 3.70
C ALA A 94 3.46 5.83 4.11
N TRP A 95 2.75 4.83 4.64
CA TRP A 95 1.37 4.97 5.11
C TRP A 95 1.26 5.89 6.34
N THR A 96 2.06 5.69 7.38
CA THR A 96 2.09 6.55 8.57
C THR A 96 2.41 8.00 8.18
N THR A 97 3.36 8.19 7.26
CA THR A 97 3.71 9.52 6.75
C THR A 97 2.55 10.14 5.98
N TYR A 98 1.89 9.37 5.12
CA TYR A 98 0.71 9.82 4.39
C TYR A 98 -0.40 10.29 5.34
N VAL A 99 -0.75 9.47 6.34
CA VAL A 99 -1.80 9.78 7.32
C VAL A 99 -1.49 11.08 8.06
N LYS A 100 -0.27 11.20 8.61
CA LYS A 100 0.18 12.37 9.37
C LYS A 100 0.17 13.65 8.52
N ASN A 101 0.71 13.57 7.31
CA ASN A 101 0.78 14.72 6.43
C ASN A 101 -0.60 15.14 5.93
N PHE A 102 -1.48 14.17 5.62
CA PHE A 102 -2.86 14.45 5.23
C PHE A 102 -3.61 15.21 6.33
N GLU A 103 -3.48 14.75 7.59
CA GLU A 103 -4.11 15.42 8.73
C GLU A 103 -3.52 16.82 8.95
N THR A 104 -2.21 16.99 8.80
CA THR A 104 -1.55 18.29 8.93
C THR A 104 -2.01 19.28 7.84
N LEU A 105 -2.17 18.81 6.61
CA LEU A 105 -2.51 19.66 5.46
C LEU A 105 -4.00 20.01 5.40
N TYR A 106 -4.89 19.08 5.75
CA TYR A 106 -6.34 19.24 5.56
C TYR A 106 -7.13 19.31 6.87
N GLY A 107 -6.51 19.05 8.04
CA GLY A 107 -7.20 19.01 9.33
C GLY A 107 -8.14 17.81 9.48
N GLU A 108 -7.95 16.78 8.65
CA GLU A 108 -8.85 15.64 8.55
C GLU A 108 -8.12 14.33 8.89
N THR A 109 -8.70 13.53 9.78
CA THR A 109 -8.15 12.21 10.10
C THR A 109 -8.23 11.26 8.90
N MET A 110 -7.15 10.53 8.66
CA MET A 110 -7.04 9.54 7.60
C MET A 110 -6.92 8.14 8.18
N ASN A 111 -7.61 7.18 7.57
CA ASN A 111 -7.48 5.76 7.88
C ASN A 111 -7.71 4.93 6.61
N ILE A 112 -7.40 3.64 6.66
CA ILE A 112 -7.44 2.77 5.47
C ILE A 112 -8.83 2.72 4.81
N ARG A 113 -9.91 2.76 5.61
CA ARG A 113 -11.29 2.77 5.09
C ARG A 113 -11.59 4.07 4.35
N ARG A 114 -11.17 5.22 4.90
CA ARG A 114 -11.33 6.52 4.25
C ARG A 114 -10.50 6.59 2.98
N PHE A 115 -9.27 6.10 3.02
CA PHE A 115 -8.40 6.02 1.86
C PHE A 115 -9.06 5.22 0.73
N PHE A 116 -9.62 4.05 1.01
CA PHE A 116 -10.34 3.26 0.02
C PHE A 116 -11.59 3.94 -0.55
N LYS A 117 -12.31 4.74 0.26
CA LYS A 117 -13.43 5.54 -0.24
C LYS A 117 -12.99 6.60 -1.26
N LEU A 118 -11.75 7.10 -1.21
CA LEU A 118 -11.24 8.02 -2.23
C LEU A 118 -11.15 7.35 -3.60
N LEU A 119 -11.07 6.01 -3.64
CA LEU A 119 -10.92 5.19 -4.83
C LEU A 119 -12.26 4.65 -5.37
N ASP A 120 -13.38 5.06 -4.78
CA ASP A 120 -14.72 4.66 -5.24
C ASP A 120 -15.09 5.49 -6.48
N VAL A 121 -14.80 4.91 -7.66
CA VAL A 121 -14.91 5.59 -8.96
C VAL A 121 -15.49 4.67 -10.04
N ASP A 122 -16.09 5.28 -11.07
CA ASP A 122 -16.68 4.52 -12.18
C ASP A 122 -15.66 4.01 -13.20
N PHE A 123 -14.40 4.45 -13.12
CA PHE A 123 -13.38 4.18 -14.13
C PHE A 123 -12.58 2.87 -13.89
N TYR A 124 -12.28 2.55 -12.62
CA TYR A 124 -11.59 1.33 -12.24
C TYR A 124 -12.14 0.79 -10.91
N ASP A 125 -11.95 -0.50 -10.68
CA ASP A 125 -12.09 -1.15 -9.37
C ASP A 125 -10.71 -1.22 -8.69
N TYR A 126 -10.69 -1.39 -7.37
CA TYR A 126 -9.47 -1.72 -6.65
C TYR A 126 -9.60 -3.08 -5.96
N ARG A 127 -8.52 -3.86 -5.97
CA ARG A 127 -8.39 -5.09 -5.19
C ARG A 127 -7.29 -4.94 -4.15
N LEU A 128 -7.64 -5.14 -2.89
CA LEU A 128 -6.65 -5.29 -1.82
C LEU A 128 -5.96 -6.65 -1.96
N SER A 129 -4.72 -6.63 -2.45
CA SER A 129 -3.93 -7.84 -2.71
C SER A 129 -3.12 -8.30 -1.50
N ARG A 130 -2.71 -7.35 -0.65
CA ARG A 130 -2.03 -7.60 0.63
C ARG A 130 -2.38 -6.49 1.62
N ILE A 131 -2.52 -6.88 2.89
CA ILE A 131 -2.58 -5.95 4.02
C ILE A 131 -1.92 -6.63 5.22
N ASP A 132 -0.99 -5.91 5.83
CA ASP A 132 -0.28 -6.35 7.02
C ASP A 132 -0.71 -5.41 8.15
N ASN A 133 -1.51 -5.91 9.09
CA ASN A 133 -1.90 -5.15 10.27
C ASN A 133 -0.82 -5.29 11.34
N CYS A 134 -0.54 -4.22 12.07
CA CYS A 134 0.37 -4.24 13.21
C CYS A 134 -0.33 -3.82 14.51
N ILE A 135 0.24 -4.28 15.62
CA ILE A 135 -0.16 -3.88 16.96
C ILE A 135 1.09 -3.55 17.75
N ASP A 136 1.23 -2.29 18.16
CA ASP A 136 2.30 -1.88 19.05
C ASP A 136 1.91 -2.11 20.50
N PHE A 137 2.74 -2.85 21.21
CA PHE A 137 2.59 -3.15 22.63
C PHE A 137 3.43 -2.18 23.46
N ILE A 138 2.90 -0.99 23.73
CA ILE A 138 3.64 0.08 24.43
C ILE A 138 3.45 -0.08 25.93
N ASN A 139 4.53 -0.36 26.67
CA ASN A 139 4.54 -0.54 28.12
C ASN A 139 3.59 -1.65 28.64
N GLU A 140 3.38 -2.71 27.85
CA GLU A 140 2.50 -3.84 28.21
C GLU A 140 3.21 -4.94 29.02
N GLY A 141 4.43 -4.69 29.49
CA GLY A 141 5.22 -5.68 30.24
C GLY A 141 5.63 -6.92 29.42
N ILE A 142 5.46 -6.88 28.09
CA ILE A 142 5.85 -7.97 27.20
C ILE A 142 7.36 -7.98 27.03
N SER A 143 7.97 -9.12 27.33
CA SER A 143 9.40 -9.36 27.12
C SER A 143 9.61 -10.42 26.04
N ILE A 144 10.20 -10.02 24.92
CA ILE A 144 10.53 -10.93 23.82
C ILE A 144 11.46 -12.06 24.29
N SER A 145 12.37 -11.77 25.23
CA SER A 145 13.27 -12.79 25.78
C SER A 145 12.53 -13.81 26.65
N GLN A 146 11.52 -13.39 27.41
CA GLN A 146 10.66 -14.30 28.17
C GLN A 146 9.78 -15.14 27.26
N LEU A 147 9.18 -14.53 26.23
CA LEU A 147 8.37 -15.24 25.23
C LEU A 147 9.19 -16.32 24.52
N LYS A 148 10.39 -15.97 24.05
CA LYS A 148 11.33 -16.92 23.44
C LYS A 148 11.63 -18.11 24.37
N LYS A 149 12.02 -17.84 25.62
CA LYS A 149 12.27 -18.90 26.62
C LYS A 149 11.04 -19.76 26.90
N SER A 150 9.84 -19.17 26.84
CA SER A 150 8.60 -19.91 27.04
C SER A 150 8.34 -20.92 25.91
N ILE A 151 8.58 -20.50 24.66
CA ILE A 151 8.49 -21.36 23.47
C ILE A 151 9.56 -22.47 23.54
N GLU A 152 10.81 -22.12 23.81
CA GLU A 152 11.93 -23.08 23.89
C GLU A 152 11.72 -24.15 24.99
N ASN A 153 11.08 -23.78 26.10
CA ASN A 153 10.77 -24.70 27.20
C ASN A 153 9.45 -25.46 27.00
N GLY A 154 8.77 -25.35 25.85
CA GLY A 154 7.49 -26.01 25.58
C GLY A 154 6.32 -25.51 26.43
N ARG A 155 6.46 -24.35 27.08
CA ARG A 155 5.40 -23.73 27.90
C ARG A 155 4.44 -22.86 27.08
N THR A 156 4.83 -22.51 25.85
CA THR A 156 4.01 -21.81 24.89
C THR A 156 3.94 -22.63 23.62
N GLU A 157 2.72 -22.89 23.15
CA GLU A 157 2.47 -23.60 21.91
C GLU A 157 2.07 -22.61 20.82
N VAL A 158 2.73 -22.68 19.65
CA VAL A 158 2.33 -21.92 18.47
C VAL A 158 1.52 -22.83 17.57
N ARG A 159 0.30 -22.39 17.27
CA ARG A 159 -0.72 -23.16 16.58
C ARG A 159 -1.09 -22.43 15.29
N TYR A 160 -0.74 -23.00 14.15
CA TYR A 160 -1.01 -22.43 12.82
C TYR A 160 -1.87 -23.41 11.98
N GLY A 161 -2.97 -22.92 11.42
CA GLY A 161 -3.87 -23.69 10.54
C GLY A 161 -5.36 -23.47 10.81
N ARG A 162 -6.23 -24.04 9.95
CA ARG A 162 -7.67 -24.10 10.21
C ARG A 162 -7.95 -25.23 11.20
N TYR A 163 -8.34 -24.87 12.41
CA TYR A 163 -8.93 -25.82 13.36
C TYR A 163 -10.34 -26.16 12.86
N LYS A 164 -10.58 -27.47 12.67
CA LYS A 164 -11.93 -28.02 12.45
C LYS A 164 -12.63 -28.19 13.78
#